data_AF-T0NCH4-F1
#
_entry.id   AF-T0NCH4-F1
#
_cell.length_a   1.000
_cell.length_b   1.000
_cell.length_c   1.000
_cell.angle_alpha   90.00
_cell.angle_beta   90.00
_cell.angle_gamma   90.00
#
_symmetry.space_group_name_H-M   'P 1'
#
loop_
_entity.id
_entity.type
_entity.pdbx_description
1 polymer ?
#
loop_
_entity_poly.entity_id
_entity_poly.type
_entity_poly.pdbx_seq_one_letter_code
_entity_poly.pdbx_strand_id
1 'polypeptide(L)' 'MMRLGVKIPVKRRHGRIFAYGCRDLTEKEFHLGGSLGSEVMKALIGGGFISLHENSRIITVIKPIKDWIEV' A
#
# COMPACT_ATOMS: atom_id res chain seq x y z
N MET A 1 -1.96 22.07 0.00
CA MET A 1 -1.90 20.74 0.63
C MET A 1 -2.90 19.83 -0.08
N MET A 2 -2.41 19.00 -0.99
CA MET A 2 -3.21 17.92 -1.54
C MET A 2 -3.45 16.89 -0.42
N ARG A 3 -4.69 16.42 -0.29
CA ARG A 3 -4.99 15.34 0.66
C ARG A 3 -4.50 14.03 0.03
N LEU A 4 -3.46 13.42 0.60
CA LEU A 4 -3.07 12.03 0.35
C LEU A 4 -4.11 11.07 0.97
N GLY A 5 -5.35 11.18 0.50
CA GLY A 5 -6.48 10.42 0.99
C GLY A 5 -6.62 9.13 0.20
N VAL A 6 -6.36 7.99 0.84
CA VAL A 6 -6.79 6.69 0.31
C VAL A 6 -8.21 6.41 0.77
N LYS A 7 -9.09 6.02 -0.16
CA LYS A 7 -10.48 5.70 0.17
C LYS A 7 -10.55 4.28 0.71
N ILE A 8 -10.60 4.17 2.04
CA ILE A 8 -10.77 2.87 2.70
C ILE A 8 -12.26 2.52 2.69
N PRO A 9 -12.68 1.43 2.02
CA PRO A 9 -14.08 1.06 2.00
C PRO A 9 -14.57 0.77 3.42
N VAL A 10 -15.57 1.54 3.87
CA VAL A 10 -16.21 1.41 5.19
C VAL A 10 -16.99 0.08 5.31
N LYS A 11 -17.20 -0.63 4.20
CA LYS A 11 -17.95 -1.89 4.18
C LYS A 11 -17.16 -3.02 4.85
N ARG A 12 -17.61 -3.24 6.10
CA ARG A 12 -17.47 -4.38 6.99
C ARG A 12 -17.59 -5.74 6.29
N ARG A 13 -16.59 -6.18 5.52
CA ARG A 13 -16.28 -7.61 5.60
C ARG A 13 -15.75 -7.81 7.02
N HIS A 14 -16.59 -8.35 7.90
CA HIS A 14 -16.21 -8.78 9.24
C HIS A 14 -14.85 -9.50 9.14
N GLY A 15 -13.80 -8.98 9.79
CA GLY A 15 -12.50 -9.64 9.89
C GLY A 15 -11.30 -9.02 9.16
N ARG A 16 -11.43 -7.95 8.36
CA ARG A 16 -10.22 -7.24 7.87
C ARG A 16 -9.71 -6.23 8.89
N ILE A 17 -8.53 -6.49 9.44
CA ILE A 17 -7.81 -5.57 10.34
C ILE A 17 -7.51 -4.26 9.58
N PHE A 18 -7.76 -3.12 10.23
CA PHE A 18 -7.55 -1.80 9.63
C PHE A 18 -6.10 -1.59 9.18
N ALA A 19 -5.18 -1.73 10.12
CA ALA A 19 -3.74 -1.68 9.92
C ALA A 19 -3.06 -2.53 11.00
N TYR A 20 -1.97 -3.20 10.63
CA TYR A 20 -1.11 -3.92 11.55
C TYR A 20 0.28 -4.05 10.93
N GLY A 21 1.31 -4.31 11.76
CA GLY A 21 2.62 -4.71 11.26
C GLY A 21 2.53 -6.14 10.72
N CYS A 22 2.53 -6.30 9.41
CA CYS A 22 2.58 -7.60 8.77
C CYS A 22 4.04 -8.00 8.60
N ARG A 23 4.40 -9.15 9.17
CA ARG A 23 5.79 -9.61 9.14
C ARG A 23 6.13 -10.08 7.74
N ASP A 24 7.10 -9.43 7.10
CA ASP A 24 7.64 -9.98 5.86
C ASP A 24 8.58 -11.15 6.19
N LEU A 25 8.42 -12.26 5.47
CA LEU A 25 9.31 -13.41 5.58
C LEU A 25 10.62 -13.19 4.81
N THR A 26 10.66 -12.23 3.87
CA THR A 26 11.86 -11.92 3.08
C THR A 26 12.71 -10.82 3.72
N GLU A 27 12.10 -9.70 4.11
CA GLU A 27 12.82 -8.50 4.55
C GLU A 27 13.04 -8.42 6.08
N LYS A 28 12.47 -9.36 6.86
CA LYS A 28 12.44 -9.39 8.35
C LYS A 28 11.84 -8.17 9.05
N GLU A 29 11.49 -7.12 8.31
CA GLU A 29 10.80 -5.93 8.79
C GLU A 29 9.27 -6.07 8.73
N PHE A 30 8.58 -5.27 9.54
CA PHE A 30 7.13 -5.17 9.49
C PHE A 30 6.69 -4.22 8.37
N HIS A 31 5.94 -4.74 7.40
CA HIS A 31 5.29 -3.92 6.40
C HIS A 31 3.88 -3.51 6.84
N LEU A 32 3.35 -2.44 6.24
CA LEU A 32 2.00 -1.97 6.51
C LEU A 32 0.97 -2.97 5.96
N GLY A 33 0.32 -3.71 6.85
CA GLY A 33 -0.76 -4.65 6.55
C GLY A 33 -2.16 -4.04 6.64
N GLY A 34 -3.17 -4.88 6.42
CA GLY A 34 -4.57 -4.52 6.63
C GLY A 34 -5.24 -3.80 5.45
N SER A 35 -6.42 -3.24 5.69
CA SER A 35 -7.14 -2.46 4.68
C SER A 35 -6.38 -1.20 4.28
N LEU A 36 -5.70 -0.54 5.22
CA LEU A 36 -4.91 0.66 4.95
C LEU A 36 -3.75 0.35 4.00
N GLY A 37 -2.91 -0.64 4.30
CA GLY A 37 -1.79 -1.02 3.43
C GLY A 37 -2.25 -1.41 2.02
N SER A 38 -3.38 -2.11 1.91
CA SER A 38 -3.96 -2.47 0.62
C SER A 38 -4.39 -1.26 -0.22
N GLU A 39 -5.03 -0.25 0.38
CA GLU A 39 -5.47 0.94 -0.35
C GLU A 39 -4.30 1.90 -0.65
N VAL A 40 -3.28 1.96 0.22
CA VAL A 40 -2.02 2.66 -0.07
C VAL A 40 -1.32 2.06 -1.29
N MET A 41 -1.17 0.74 -1.35
CA MET A 41 -0.57 0.06 -2.49
C MET A 41 -1.32 0.37 -3.79
N LYS A 42 -2.67 0.32 -3.77
CA LYS A 42 -3.50 0.67 -4.94
C LYS A 42 -3.31 2.13 -5.36
N ALA A 43 -3.22 3.05 -4.42
CA ALA A 43 -2.99 4.46 -4.72
C ALA A 43 -1.61 4.69 -5.37
N LEU A 44 -0.57 4.01 -4.87
CA LEU A 44 0.78 4.07 -5.45
C LEU A 44 0.82 3.49 -6.88
N ILE A 45 0.12 2.38 -7.12
CA ILE A 45 -0.03 1.79 -8.47
C ILE A 45 -0.78 2.77 -9.38
N GLY A 46 -1.92 3.29 -8.94
CA GLY A 46 -2.73 4.24 -9.71
C GLY A 46 -2.01 5.56 -10.02
N GLY A 47 -1.08 5.98 -9.16
CA GLY A 47 -0.21 7.14 -9.39
C GLY A 47 1.06 6.85 -10.20
N GLY A 48 1.29 5.59 -10.60
CA GLY A 48 2.48 5.17 -11.34
C GLY A 48 3.78 5.28 -10.53
N PHE A 49 3.70 5.17 -9.20
CA PHE A 49 4.87 5.14 -8.31
C PHE A 49 5.47 3.75 -8.20
N ILE A 50 4.62 2.71 -8.32
CA ILE A 50 5.02 1.31 -8.32
C ILE A 50 4.29 0.53 -9.42
N SER A 51 4.89 -0.54 -9.92
CA SER A 51 4.22 -1.57 -10.73
C SER A 51 4.32 -2.93 -10.05
N LEU A 52 3.30 -3.76 -10.27
CA LEU A 52 3.27 -5.16 -9.84
C LEU A 52 3.59 -6.04 -11.04
N HIS A 53 4.50 -7.01 -10.86
CA HIS A 53 4.74 -8.03 -11.88
C HIS A 53 3.60 -9.05 -11.88
N GLU A 54 3.12 -9.42 -13.07
CA GLU A 54 1.98 -10.34 -13.22
C GLU A 54 2.16 -11.64 -12.42
N ASN A 55 1.09 -12.07 -11.74
CA ASN A 55 1.07 -13.29 -10.93
C ASN A 55 2.19 -13.43 -9.89
N SER A 56 2.74 -12.31 -9.41
CA SER A 56 3.81 -12.30 -8.41
C SER A 56 3.53 -11.32 -7.26
N ARG A 57 4.40 -11.36 -6.24
CA ARG A 57 4.46 -10.34 -5.17
C ARG A 57 5.57 -9.33 -5.40
N ILE A 58 6.24 -9.38 -6.55
CA ILE A 58 7.37 -8.51 -6.88
C ILE A 58 6.80 -7.17 -7.32
N ILE A 59 7.30 -6.11 -6.70
CA ILE A 59 7.01 -4.74 -7.09
C ILE A 59 8.27 -4.08 -7.66
N THR A 60 8.09 -3.19 -8.62
CA THR A 60 9.14 -2.28 -9.08
C THR A 60 8.76 -0.87 -8.65
N VAL A 61 9.68 -0.19 -7.97
CA VAL A 61 9.54 1.23 -7.64
C VAL A 61 9.95 2.05 -8.86
N ILE A 62 9.00 2.81 -9.40
CA ILE A 62 9.18 3.62 -10.63
C ILE A 62 9.59 5.05 -10.26
N LYS A 63 9.04 5.59 -9.17
CA LYS A 63 9.32 6.93 -8.66
C LYS A 63 9.62 6.87 -7.16
N PRO A 64 10.38 7.83 -6.62
CA PRO A 64 10.56 7.92 -5.17
C PRO A 64 9.21 7.99 -4.46
N ILE A 65 8.99 7.12 -3.47
CA ILE A 65 7.76 7.14 -2.66
C ILE A 65 7.66 8.44 -1.84
N LYS A 66 8.80 9.07 -1.54
CA LYS A 66 8.87 10.38 -0.90
C LYS A 66 8.08 11.43 -1.70
N ASP A 67 8.16 11.38 -3.02
CA ASP A 67 7.43 12.28 -3.91
C ASP A 67 5.92 12.03 -3.91
N TRP A 68 5.46 10.89 -3.35
CA TRP A 68 4.04 10.66 -3.08
C TRP A 68 3.60 11.22 -1.73
N ILE A 69 4.50 11.31 -0.74
CA ILE A 69 4.20 11.78 0.62
C ILE A 69 4.27 13.31 0.72
N GLU A 70 5.11 13.94 -0.09
CA GLU A 70 5.41 15.38 0.02
C GLU A 70 4.59 16.28 -0.92
N VAL A 71 3.52 15.76 -1.53
CA VAL A 71 2.63 16.47 -2.47
C VAL A 71 1.64 17.42 -1.77
#